data_AF-A0A1Q7P4G1-F1
#
_entry.id   AF-A0A1Q7P4G1-F1
#
_cell.length_a   1.000
_cell.length_b   1.000
_cell.length_c   1.000
_cell.angle_alpha   90.00
_cell.angle_beta   90.00
_cell.angle_gamma   90.00
#
_symmetry.space_group_name_H-M   'P 1'
#
loop_
_entity.id
_entity.type
_entity.pdbx_description
1 polymer ?
#
loop_
_entity_poly.entity_id
_entity_poly.type
_entity_poly.pdbx_seq_one_letter_code
_entity_poly.pdbx_strand_id
1 'polypeptide(L)'
;MLQPKIKLTSEEMKYMALFESTTGATVQDCLIDEKLGRIIFVAKPGDMGLAIGKGGKNINQLRRMTSRQIEVVEHADTPEGLIRNSLSPARIKEIRVTERPDKKIVVVEVDAQDKAIAIGKNGRTIDKTRLLVKRYFDIDHVVVQ
;
A
#
# COMPACT_ATOMS: atom_id res chain seq x y z
N MET A 1 3.66 9.52 -18.00
CA MET A 1 2.33 8.92 -17.80
C MET A 1 1.50 9.88 -16.96
N LEU A 2 0.28 10.20 -17.37
CA LEU A 2 -0.65 10.96 -16.53
C LEU A 2 -1.10 10.06 -15.38
N GLN A 3 -0.79 10.42 -14.14
CA GLN A 3 -1.33 9.71 -12.97
C GLN A 3 -2.84 9.96 -12.89
N PRO A 4 -3.66 8.95 -12.54
CA PRO A 4 -5.09 9.14 -12.33
C PRO A 4 -5.35 10.22 -11.28
N LYS A 5 -6.37 11.06 -11.48
CA LYS A 5 -6.78 12.03 -10.46
C LYS A 5 -7.45 11.29 -9.31
N ILE A 6 -6.72 11.14 -8.21
CA ILE A 6 -7.24 10.54 -6.98
C ILE A 6 -8.27 11.47 -6.34
N LYS A 7 -9.43 10.93 -5.98
CA LYS A 7 -10.47 11.62 -5.20
C LYS A 7 -10.54 11.01 -3.81
N LEU A 8 -10.49 11.85 -2.79
CA LEU A 8 -10.64 11.48 -1.39
C LEU A 8 -12.06 11.78 -0.92
N THR A 9 -12.61 10.86 -0.16
CA THR A 9 -13.87 11.05 0.57
C THR A 9 -13.64 11.82 1.86
N SER A 10 -14.71 12.37 2.43
CA SER A 10 -14.65 13.04 3.72
C SER A 10 -14.20 12.12 4.87
N GLU A 11 -14.47 10.82 4.78
CA GLU A 11 -14.02 9.85 5.78
C GLU A 11 -12.51 9.58 5.65
N GLU A 12 -12.01 9.37 4.42
CA GLU A 12 -10.57 9.22 4.16
C GLU A 12 -9.79 10.45 4.62
N MET A 13 -10.28 11.67 4.33
CA MET A 13 -9.65 12.91 4.81
C MET A 13 -9.61 13.00 6.35
N LYS A 14 -10.65 12.53 7.04
CA LYS A 14 -10.65 12.48 8.52
C LYS A 14 -9.62 11.50 9.06
N TYR A 15 -9.50 10.31 8.46
CA TYR A 15 -8.48 9.35 8.86
C TYR A 15 -7.07 9.83 8.54
N MET A 16 -6.87 10.54 7.44
CA MET A 16 -5.60 11.20 7.12
C MET A 16 -5.23 12.20 8.23
N ALA A 17 -6.11 13.13 8.58
CA ALA A 17 -5.86 14.09 9.65
C ALA A 17 -5.59 13.41 11.02
N LEU A 18 -6.31 12.33 11.32
CA LEU A 18 -6.06 11.52 12.52
C LEU A 18 -4.67 10.86 12.48
N PHE A 19 -4.27 10.32 11.34
CA PHE A 19 -2.97 9.69 11.14
C PHE A 19 -1.85 10.71 11.35
N GLU A 20 -1.93 11.88 10.71
CA GLU A 20 -0.89 12.92 10.82
C GLU A 20 -0.80 13.47 12.24
N SER A 21 -1.93 13.77 12.89
CA SER A 21 -1.94 14.27 14.28
C SER A 21 -1.43 13.24 15.30
N THR A 22 -1.64 11.95 15.04
CA THR A 22 -1.20 10.87 15.95
C THR A 22 0.27 10.52 15.74
N THR A 23 0.76 10.56 14.50
CA THR A 23 2.07 9.99 14.15
C THR A 23 3.15 11.02 13.88
N GLY A 24 2.77 12.25 13.50
CA GLY A 24 3.66 13.27 12.96
C GLY A 24 4.18 12.99 11.54
N ALA A 25 3.82 11.84 10.95
CA ALA A 25 4.11 11.53 9.56
C ALA A 25 3.15 12.27 8.62
N THR A 26 3.62 12.60 7.42
CA THR A 26 2.78 13.14 6.35
C THR A 26 2.14 12.00 5.57
N VAL A 27 0.85 12.12 5.28
CA VAL A 27 0.11 11.12 4.51
C VAL A 27 -0.36 11.69 3.18
N GLN A 28 -0.18 10.94 2.10
CA GLN A 28 -0.56 11.34 0.75
C GLN A 28 -1.93 10.81 0.33
N ASP A 29 -2.30 9.64 0.84
CA ASP A 29 -3.55 8.98 0.49
C ASP A 29 -4.01 8.04 1.60
N CYS A 30 -5.30 7.76 1.62
CA CYS A 30 -5.95 6.87 2.54
C CYS A 30 -7.00 6.06 1.78
N LEU A 31 -6.91 4.74 1.87
CA LEU A 31 -7.88 3.82 1.30
C LEU A 31 -8.57 3.06 2.43
N ILE A 32 -9.90 3.11 2.45
CA ILE A 32 -10.71 2.32 3.36
C ILE A 32 -11.14 1.04 2.63
N ASP A 33 -10.62 -0.10 3.08
CA ASP A 33 -10.98 -1.42 2.55
C ASP A 33 -11.99 -2.07 3.50
N GLU A 34 -13.26 -1.77 3.25
CA GLU A 34 -14.39 -2.27 4.05
C GLU A 34 -14.50 -3.80 3.99
N LYS A 35 -14.12 -4.42 2.87
CA LYS A 35 -14.19 -5.88 2.71
C LYS A 35 -13.28 -6.60 3.69
N LEU A 36 -12.12 -6.03 3.99
CA LEU A 36 -11.12 -6.60 4.89
C LEU A 36 -10.99 -5.86 6.23
N GLY A 37 -11.91 -4.92 6.52
CA GLY A 37 -11.97 -4.17 7.78
C GLY A 37 -10.68 -3.43 8.10
N ARG A 38 -10.07 -2.78 7.10
CA ARG A 38 -8.75 -2.13 7.25
C ARG A 38 -8.69 -0.75 6.61
N ILE A 39 -7.79 0.07 7.14
CA ILE A 39 -7.38 1.35 6.54
C ILE A 39 -5.93 1.20 6.09
N ILE A 40 -5.68 1.59 4.85
CA ILE A 40 -4.36 1.59 4.23
C ILE A 40 -3.94 3.04 4.03
N PHE A 41 -2.90 3.47 4.73
CA PHE A 41 -2.30 4.79 4.56
C PHE A 41 -1.11 4.73 3.62
N VAL A 42 -1.00 5.72 2.74
CA VAL A 42 0.18 5.93 1.90
C VAL A 42 0.97 7.10 2.47
N ALA A 43 2.05 6.81 3.18
CA ALA A 43 2.91 7.81 3.83
C ALA A 43 3.92 8.38 2.82
N LYS A 44 4.38 9.61 3.06
CA LYS A 44 5.47 10.18 2.26
C LYS A 44 6.77 9.36 2.43
N PRO A 45 7.66 9.36 1.42
CA PRO A 45 8.97 8.73 1.54
C PRO A 45 9.76 9.27 2.74
N GLY A 46 10.30 8.37 3.56
CA GLY A 46 11.05 8.69 4.77
C GLY A 46 10.20 8.74 6.06
N ASP A 47 8.88 8.82 5.96
CA ASP A 47 8.00 9.00 7.13
C ASP A 47 7.55 7.67 7.76
N MET A 48 7.95 6.52 7.21
CA MET A 48 7.57 5.20 7.74
C MET A 48 7.96 5.01 9.21
N GLY A 49 9.11 5.53 9.64
CA GLY A 49 9.54 5.45 11.04
C GLY A 49 8.61 6.22 11.98
N LEU A 50 8.19 7.42 11.59
CA LEU A 50 7.23 8.25 12.32
C LEU A 50 5.84 7.61 12.34
N ALA A 51 5.39 7.14 11.17
CA ALA A 51 4.13 6.43 11.01
C ALA A 51 4.02 5.22 11.95
N ILE A 52 5.08 4.39 11.99
CA ILE A 52 5.11 3.18 12.81
C ILE A 52 5.24 3.52 14.31
N GLY A 53 6.17 4.42 14.63
CA GLY A 53 6.55 4.75 16.00
C GLY A 53 7.31 3.63 16.70
N LYS A 54 7.99 3.95 17.82
CA LYS A 54 8.80 2.99 18.58
C LYS A 54 7.95 1.77 18.98
N GLY A 55 8.35 0.57 18.55
CA GLY A 55 7.62 -0.68 18.83
C GLY A 55 6.21 -0.74 18.23
N GLY A 56 5.91 0.06 17.21
CA GLY A 56 4.59 0.11 16.59
C GLY A 56 3.54 0.91 17.39
N LYS A 57 3.98 1.73 18.36
CA LYS A 57 3.09 2.49 19.26
C LYS A 57 2.01 3.27 18.50
N ASN A 58 2.37 3.97 17.43
CA ASN A 58 1.47 4.85 16.70
C ASN A 58 0.40 4.05 15.94
N ILE A 59 0.81 3.00 15.22
CA ILE A 59 -0.12 2.11 14.51
C ILE A 59 -1.07 1.40 15.48
N ASN A 60 -0.56 0.99 16.64
CA ASN A 60 -1.39 0.34 17.66
C ASN A 60 -2.40 1.30 18.29
N GLN A 61 -2.03 2.58 18.46
CA GLN A 61 -2.96 3.63 18.88
C GLN A 61 -4.04 3.87 17.83
N LEU A 62 -3.66 4.02 16.55
CA LEU A 62 -4.61 4.19 15.45
C LEU A 62 -5.56 3.00 15.32
N ARG A 63 -5.07 1.76 15.47
CA ARG A 63 -5.92 0.55 15.50
C ARG A 63 -7.01 0.65 16.57
N ARG A 64 -6.67 1.14 17.78
CA ARG A 64 -7.64 1.30 18.87
C ARG A 64 -8.65 2.41 18.59
N MET A 65 -8.19 3.55 18.10
CA MET A 65 -9.04 4.73 17.84
C MET A 65 -10.02 4.50 16.70
N THR A 66 -9.61 3.75 15.67
CA THR A 66 -10.43 3.47 14.49
C THR A 66 -11.20 2.16 14.59
N SER A 67 -10.85 1.28 15.54
CA SER A 67 -11.35 -0.10 15.61
C SER A 67 -11.15 -0.91 14.31
N ARG A 68 -10.17 -0.52 13.49
CA ARG A 68 -9.85 -1.16 12.21
C ARG A 68 -8.38 -1.59 12.17
N GLN A 69 -8.07 -2.57 11.33
CA GLN A 69 -6.67 -2.90 11.06
C GLN A 69 -6.00 -1.73 10.32
N ILE A 70 -4.76 -1.43 10.68
CA ILE A 70 -4.00 -0.33 10.08
C ILE A 70 -2.80 -0.91 9.34
N GLU A 71 -2.70 -0.53 8.08
CA GLU A 71 -1.55 -0.79 7.22
C GLU A 71 -0.98 0.52 6.71
N VAL A 72 0.34 0.59 6.57
CA VAL A 72 1.04 1.76 6.03
C VAL A 72 1.98 1.29 4.93
N VAL A 73 1.98 2.00 3.82
CA VAL A 73 2.89 1.79 2.70
C VAL A 73 3.56 3.12 2.38
N GLU A 74 4.84 3.09 2.08
CA GLU A 74 5.56 4.28 1.64
C GLU A 74 5.24 4.57 0.17
N HIS A 75 4.92 5.82 -0.15
CA HIS A 75 4.68 6.26 -1.52
C HIS A 75 5.91 6.03 -2.41
N ALA A 76 5.67 5.88 -3.70
CA ALA A 76 6.71 5.94 -4.72
C ALA A 76 6.13 6.49 -6.03
N ASP A 77 6.96 7.20 -6.77
CA ASP A 77 6.54 7.84 -8.02
C ASP A 77 6.49 6.87 -9.21
N THR A 78 7.03 5.66 -9.06
CA THR A 78 7.04 4.61 -10.08
C THR A 78 6.23 3.38 -9.62
N PRO A 79 5.60 2.64 -10.57
CA PRO A 79 4.95 1.38 -10.26
C PRO A 79 5.87 0.40 -9.55
N GLU A 80 7.11 0.29 -10.01
CA GLU A 80 8.12 -0.61 -9.46
C GLU A 80 8.44 -0.26 -8.01
N GLY A 81 8.62 1.03 -7.70
CA GLY A 81 8.85 1.50 -6.34
C GLY A 81 7.68 1.19 -5.43
N LEU A 82 6.45 1.46 -5.88
CA LEU A 82 5.25 1.26 -5.06
C LEU A 82 4.99 -0.22 -4.82
N ILE A 83 5.25 -1.07 -5.81
CA ILE A 83 5.18 -2.54 -5.68
C ILE A 83 6.21 -3.04 -4.67
N ARG A 84 7.46 -2.56 -4.75
CA ARG A 84 8.52 -2.93 -3.78
C ARG A 84 8.12 -2.55 -2.36
N ASN A 85 7.62 -1.33 -2.17
CA ASN A 85 7.16 -0.87 -0.86
C ASN A 85 5.95 -1.68 -0.36
N SER A 86 5.00 -2.00 -1.24
CA SER A 86 3.76 -2.71 -0.88
C SER A 86 3.97 -4.19 -0.55
N LEU A 87 4.95 -4.85 -1.16
CA LEU A 87 5.29 -6.26 -0.95
C LEU A 87 6.37 -6.49 0.11
N SER A 88 6.92 -5.43 0.70
CA SER A 88 7.91 -5.53 1.79
C SER A 88 7.39 -6.41 2.94
N PRO A 89 8.21 -7.32 3.51
CA PRO A 89 9.66 -7.46 3.31
C PRO A 89 10.07 -8.48 2.23
N ALA A 90 9.17 -8.91 1.34
CA ALA A 90 9.52 -9.90 0.32
C ALA A 90 10.60 -9.36 -0.64
N ARG A 91 11.66 -10.16 -0.86
CA ARG A 91 12.73 -9.85 -1.81
C ARG A 91 12.24 -10.09 -3.23
N ILE A 92 12.20 -9.01 -4.00
CA ILE A 92 11.80 -9.02 -5.41
C ILE A 92 13.05 -9.04 -6.28
N LYS A 93 13.16 -10.07 -7.11
CA LYS A 93 14.21 -10.23 -8.12
C LYS A 93 13.96 -9.35 -9.33
N GLU A 94 12.72 -9.38 -9.85
CA GLU A 94 12.36 -8.69 -11.08
C GLU A 94 10.92 -8.20 -11.06
N ILE A 95 10.66 -7.08 -11.73
CA ILE A 95 9.32 -6.58 -12.02
C ILE A 95 9.23 -6.35 -13.52
N ARG A 96 8.33 -7.08 -14.18
CA ARG A 96 8.06 -6.95 -15.62
C ARG A 96 6.68 -6.36 -15.83
N VAL A 97 6.62 -5.20 -16.47
CA VAL A 97 5.37 -4.56 -16.88
C VAL A 97 5.05 -4.97 -18.31
N THR A 98 3.88 -5.56 -18.53
CA THR A 98 3.36 -5.93 -19.85
C THR A 98 2.08 -5.15 -20.11
N GLU A 99 2.10 -4.33 -21.16
CA GLU A 99 0.93 -3.59 -21.63
C GLU A 99 0.31 -4.33 -22.83
N ARG A 100 -0.96 -4.69 -22.71
CA ARG A 100 -1.83 -5.10 -23.81
C ARG A 100 -2.81 -3.95 -24.11
N PRO A 101 -3.42 -3.91 -25.31
CA PRO A 101 -4.32 -2.81 -25.69
C PRO A 101 -5.45 -2.53 -24.70
N ASP A 102 -5.88 -3.53 -23.94
CA ASP A 102 -7.00 -3.48 -22.99
C ASP A 102 -6.59 -3.58 -21.52
N LYS A 103 -5.34 -4.00 -21.22
CA LYS A 103 -4.91 -4.35 -19.86
C LYS A 103 -3.44 -4.11 -19.61
N LYS A 104 -3.13 -3.56 -18.44
CA LYS A 104 -1.76 -3.47 -17.91
C LYS A 104 -1.53 -4.52 -16.84
N ILE A 105 -0.63 -5.45 -17.12
CA ILE A 105 -0.30 -6.59 -16.26
C ILE A 105 1.13 -6.43 -15.76
N VAL A 106 1.34 -6.63 -14.46
CA VAL A 106 2.66 -6.68 -13.86
C VAL A 106 2.94 -8.08 -13.34
N VAL A 107 4.09 -8.63 -13.72
CA VAL A 107 4.63 -9.88 -13.18
C VAL A 107 5.78 -9.53 -12.25
N VAL A 108 5.68 -9.99 -11.01
CA VAL A 108 6.68 -9.77 -9.96
C VAL A 108 7.32 -11.11 -9.64
N GLU A 109 8.60 -11.26 -9.95
CA GLU A 109 9.38 -12.42 -9.56
C GLU A 109 9.98 -12.16 -8.17
N VAL A 110 9.67 -13.04 -7.22
CA VAL A 110 10.22 -12.97 -5.86
C VAL A 110 11.16 -14.12 -5.57
N ASP A 111 11.95 -13.98 -4.51
CA ASP A 111 12.64 -15.12 -3.93
C ASP A 111 11.63 -16.22 -3.57
N ALA A 112 11.94 -17.48 -3.92
CA ALA A 112 11.02 -18.61 -3.71
C ALA A 112 10.57 -18.75 -2.25
N GLN A 113 11.48 -18.46 -1.32
CA GLN A 113 11.24 -18.42 0.13
C GLN A 113 10.30 -17.28 0.57
N ASP A 114 10.21 -16.20 -0.21
CA ASP A 114 9.40 -15.02 0.12
C ASP A 114 8.05 -15.00 -0.60
N LYS A 115 7.77 -15.98 -1.48
CA LYS A 115 6.50 -16.08 -2.21
C LYS A 115 5.27 -16.05 -1.30
N ALA A 116 5.32 -16.78 -0.19
CA ALA A 116 4.22 -16.78 0.79
C ALA A 116 4.05 -15.41 1.47
N ILE A 117 5.14 -14.70 1.74
CA ILE A 117 5.13 -13.36 2.36
C ILE A 117 4.57 -12.33 1.36
N ALA A 118 5.00 -12.39 0.10
CA ALA A 118 4.55 -11.50 -0.96
C ALA A 118 3.05 -11.63 -1.23
N ILE A 119 2.51 -12.86 -1.17
CA ILE A 119 1.07 -13.09 -1.27
C ILE A 119 0.36 -12.62 0.02
N GLY A 120 0.95 -12.94 1.18
CA GLY A 120 0.38 -12.67 2.49
C GLY A 120 -0.75 -13.63 2.85
N LYS A 121 -1.11 -13.67 4.13
CA LYS A 121 -2.21 -14.51 4.63
C LYS A 121 -3.50 -14.21 3.87
N ASN A 122 -4.09 -15.22 3.23
CA ASN A 122 -5.30 -15.11 2.41
C ASN A 122 -5.19 -14.08 1.26
N GLY A 123 -3.99 -13.84 0.72
CA GLY A 123 -3.79 -12.86 -0.35
C GLY A 123 -3.79 -11.40 0.08
N ARG A 124 -3.84 -11.13 1.39
CA ARG A 124 -4.02 -9.78 1.94
C ARG A 124 -2.95 -8.77 1.49
N THR A 125 -1.70 -9.23 1.31
CA THR A 125 -0.59 -8.38 0.85
C THR A 125 -0.72 -8.09 -0.63
N ILE A 126 -0.90 -9.12 -1.47
CA ILE A 126 -1.02 -8.93 -2.92
C ILE A 126 -2.27 -8.13 -3.31
N ASP A 127 -3.37 -8.27 -2.57
CA ASP A 127 -4.59 -7.50 -2.81
C ASP A 127 -4.42 -6.01 -2.47
N LYS A 128 -3.69 -5.69 -1.39
CA LYS A 128 -3.29 -4.29 -1.14
C LYS A 128 -2.46 -3.74 -2.28
N THR A 129 -1.44 -4.50 -2.72
CA THR A 129 -0.58 -4.07 -3.82
C THR A 129 -1.40 -3.79 -5.07
N ARG A 130 -2.34 -4.67 -5.45
CA ARG A 130 -3.26 -4.48 -6.58
C ARG A 130 -4.11 -3.22 -6.44
N LEU A 131 -4.68 -2.97 -5.26
CA LEU A 131 -5.48 -1.77 -4.99
C LEU A 131 -4.65 -0.50 -5.23
N LEU A 132 -3.44 -0.45 -4.67
CA LEU A 132 -2.56 0.71 -4.78
C LEU A 132 -2.09 0.95 -6.22
N VAL A 133 -1.60 -0.08 -6.91
CA VAL A 133 -1.10 0.11 -8.28
C VAL A 133 -2.21 0.41 -9.29
N LYS A 134 -3.43 -0.12 -9.08
CA LYS A 134 -4.59 0.25 -9.91
C LYS A 134 -4.92 1.73 -9.70
N ARG A 135 -4.91 2.21 -8.45
CA ARG A 135 -5.24 3.59 -8.10
C ARG A 135 -4.23 4.61 -8.63
N TYR A 136 -2.94 4.32 -8.54
CA TYR A 136 -1.87 5.26 -8.90
C TYR A 136 -1.38 5.16 -10.34
N PHE A 137 -1.50 3.99 -10.96
CA PHE A 137 -0.86 3.70 -12.25
C PHE A 137 -1.76 2.96 -13.25
N ASP A 138 -3.04 2.80 -12.92
CA ASP A 138 -4.03 2.10 -13.74
C ASP A 138 -3.61 0.66 -14.14
N ILE A 139 -2.88 -0.02 -13.26
CA ILE A 139 -2.46 -1.41 -13.46
C ILE A 139 -3.60 -2.36 -13.08
N ASP A 140 -4.06 -3.18 -14.03
CA ASP A 140 -5.22 -4.06 -13.86
C ASP A 140 -4.89 -5.34 -13.08
N HIS A 141 -3.69 -5.89 -13.26
CA HIS A 141 -3.32 -7.16 -12.68
C HIS A 141 -1.87 -7.16 -12.18
N VAL A 142 -1.68 -7.74 -10.99
CA VAL A 142 -0.37 -8.07 -10.44
C VAL A 142 -0.33 -9.57 -10.15
N VAL A 143 0.68 -10.24 -10.68
CA VAL A 143 0.93 -11.68 -10.50
C VAL A 143 2.28 -11.84 -9.82
N VAL A 144 2.32 -12.63 -8.74
CA VAL A 144 3.56 -12.98 -8.03
C VAL A 144 3.98 -14.38 -8.47
N GLN A 145 5.23 -14.51 -8.91
CA GLN A 145 5.84 -15.78 -9.33
C GLN A 145 6.91 -16.23 -8.35
#